data_AF-A0A9E5YNF4-F1
#
_entry.id   AF-A0A9E5YNF4-F1
#
_cell.length_a   1.000
_cell.length_b   1.000
_cell.length_c   1.000
_cell.angle_alpha   90.00
_cell.angle_beta   90.00
_cell.angle_gamma   90.00
#
_symmetry.space_group_name_H-M   'P 1'
#
loop_
_entity.id
_entity.type
_entity.pdbx_description
1 polymer ?
#
loop_
_entity_poly.entity_id
_entity_poly.type
_entity_poly.pdbx_seq_one_letter_code
_entity_poly.pdbx_strand_id
1 'polypeptide(L)'
;MNINDILLGGGVGVLIALLLALPALFAEMNRKAHKGGSHIVLPDVHSFLGRKLQDREVLALGLLIHLLAGLGYGVFFPLTVQLGFWVQIEAYSALSHIVFALCAWATLGFVVFPALGFGIMGYKEDKWMWFEVFVTTAIMAILFAITINWFQPSWFLV
;
A
#
# COMPACT_ATOMS: atom_id res chain seq x y z
N MET A 1 20.12 -12.85 4.02
CA MET A 1 18.76 -12.35 4.37
C MET A 1 17.97 -13.39 5.19
N ASN A 2 17.59 -13.05 6.42
CA ASN A 2 16.92 -13.94 7.39
C ASN A 2 15.41 -13.61 7.51
N ILE A 3 14.64 -14.41 8.25
CA ILE A 3 13.21 -14.15 8.53
C ILE A 3 12.97 -12.76 9.17
N ASN A 4 13.95 -12.23 9.90
CA ASN A 4 13.84 -10.94 10.58
C ASN A 4 13.79 -9.78 9.57
N ASP A 5 14.45 -9.90 8.42
CA ASP A 5 14.43 -8.89 7.36
C ASP A 5 13.04 -8.76 6.73
N ILE A 6 12.34 -9.89 6.58
CA ILE A 6 10.95 -9.93 6.08
C ILE A 6 9.99 -9.35 7.12
N LEU A 7 10.17 -9.71 8.40
CA LEU A 7 9.36 -9.18 9.50
C LEU A 7 9.57 -7.68 9.68
N LEU A 8 10.82 -7.22 9.61
CA LEU A 8 11.18 -5.82 9.68
C LEU A 8 10.62 -5.06 8.48
N GLY A 9 10.77 -5.58 7.27
CA GLY A 9 10.18 -5.02 6.06
C GLY A 9 8.66 -4.88 6.18
N GLY A 10 7.97 -5.95 6.62
CA GLY A 10 6.53 -5.92 6.88
C GLY A 10 6.13 -4.87 7.91
N GLY A 11 6.86 -4.79 9.03
CA GLY A 11 6.64 -3.79 10.08
C GLY A 11 6.84 -2.35 9.59
N VAL A 12 7.91 -2.09 8.86
CA VAL A 12 8.18 -0.79 8.21
C VAL A 12 7.06 -0.45 7.23
N GLY A 13 6.61 -1.42 6.44
CA GLY A 13 5.50 -1.24 5.51
C GLY A 13 4.21 -0.82 6.22
N VAL A 14 3.82 -1.52 7.28
CA VAL A 14 2.63 -1.17 8.08
C VAL A 14 2.78 0.21 8.71
N LEU A 15 3.96 0.56 9.24
CA LEU A 15 4.20 1.86 9.85
C LEU A 15 4.08 3.00 8.83
N ILE A 16 4.65 2.84 7.63
CA ILE A 16 4.53 3.85 6.57
C ILE A 16 3.06 3.99 6.15
N ALA A 17 2.35 2.88 5.93
CA ALA A 17 0.93 2.92 5.60
C ALA A 17 0.10 3.60 6.71
N LEU A 18 0.39 3.32 7.98
CA LEU A 18 -0.27 4.00 9.10
C LEU A 18 0.00 5.51 9.09
N LEU A 19 1.25 5.93 8.88
CA LEU A 19 1.62 7.35 8.79
C LEU A 19 0.88 8.04 7.63
N LEU A 20 0.79 7.38 6.48
CA LEU A 20 0.07 7.85 5.30
C LEU A 20 -1.45 7.94 5.54
N ALA A 21 -2.01 7.08 6.38
CA ALA A 21 -3.43 7.12 6.76
C ALA A 21 -3.78 8.21 7.78
N LEU A 22 -2.82 8.74 8.54
CA LEU A 22 -3.08 9.73 9.61
C LEU A 22 -3.90 10.95 9.17
N PRO A 23 -3.62 11.61 8.02
CA PRO A 23 -4.42 12.75 7.58
C PRO A 23 -5.90 12.41 7.39
N ALA A 24 -6.21 11.22 6.87
CA ALA A 24 -7.58 10.75 6.71
C ALA A 24 -8.24 10.44 8.06
N LEU A 25 -7.51 9.81 8.98
CA LEU A 25 -7.98 9.56 10.36
C LEU A 25 -8.30 10.87 11.09
N PHE A 26 -7.42 11.87 11.01
CA PHE A 26 -7.66 13.18 11.61
C PHE A 26 -8.82 13.92 10.94
N ALA A 27 -9.00 13.80 9.62
CA ALA A 27 -10.11 14.41 8.91
C ALA A 27 -11.46 13.83 9.36
N GLU A 28 -11.53 12.51 9.55
CA GLU A 28 -12.72 11.82 10.08
C GLU A 28 -13.01 12.21 11.53
N MET A 29 -11.99 12.19 12.41
CA MET A 29 -12.16 12.56 13.82
C MET A 29 -12.73 13.99 13.98
N ASN A 30 -12.32 14.89 13.10
CA ASN A 30 -12.79 16.27 13.09
C ASN A 30 -14.12 16.49 12.33
N ARG A 31 -14.79 15.40 11.88
CA ARG A 31 -16.01 15.40 11.07
C ARG A 31 -15.94 16.27 9.80
N LYS A 32 -14.72 16.57 9.33
CA LYS A 32 -14.50 17.38 8.12
C LYS A 32 -14.63 16.55 6.84
N ALA A 33 -14.67 15.22 6.95
CA ALA A 33 -14.77 14.29 5.83
C ALA A 33 -16.20 14.12 5.26
N HIS A 34 -17.25 14.63 5.92
CA HIS A 34 -18.66 14.45 5.49
C HIS A 34 -19.09 15.14 4.18
N LYS A 35 -18.16 15.61 3.34
CA LYS A 35 -18.49 16.21 2.04
C LYS A 35 -17.58 15.69 0.93
N GLY A 36 -17.78 14.42 0.56
CA GLY A 36 -17.45 13.89 -0.78
C GLY A 36 -16.02 14.10 -1.25
N GLY A 37 -15.07 14.14 -0.33
CA GLY A 37 -13.66 14.37 -0.64
C GLY A 37 -12.89 13.07 -0.50
N SER A 38 -12.55 12.47 -1.64
CA SER A 38 -11.60 11.37 -1.77
C SER A 38 -10.43 11.54 -0.79
N HIS A 39 -10.28 10.58 0.10
CA HIS A 39 -9.05 10.44 0.86
C HIS A 39 -8.02 9.92 -0.12
N ILE A 40 -7.25 10.81 -0.76
CA ILE A 40 -6.24 10.50 -1.80
C ILE A 40 -5.31 9.32 -1.42
N VAL A 41 -5.22 8.99 -0.13
CA VAL A 41 -4.32 8.00 0.45
C VAL A 41 -5.02 6.71 0.93
N LEU A 42 -6.34 6.72 1.12
CA LEU A 42 -7.12 5.54 1.54
C LEU A 42 -8.13 5.16 0.46
N PRO A 43 -8.21 3.88 0.07
CA PRO A 43 -9.22 3.44 -0.89
C PRO A 43 -10.62 3.64 -0.28
N ASP A 44 -11.44 4.42 -0.97
CA ASP A 44 -12.81 4.72 -0.57
C ASP A 44 -13.80 3.62 -1.01
N VAL A 45 -13.98 2.60 -0.17
CA VAL A 45 -14.79 1.41 -0.45
C VAL A 45 -16.17 1.56 0.18
N HIS A 46 -17.18 1.83 -0.63
CA HIS A 46 -18.57 2.09 -0.22
C HIS A 46 -19.42 0.82 -0.16
N SER A 47 -18.99 -0.25 -0.82
CA SER A 47 -19.70 -1.52 -0.83
C SER A 47 -18.78 -2.71 -0.60
N PHE A 48 -19.23 -3.67 0.21
CA PHE A 48 -18.50 -4.92 0.43
C PHE A 48 -19.48 -6.08 0.55
N LEU A 49 -19.23 -7.17 -0.19
CA LEU A 49 -20.08 -8.37 -0.21
C LEU A 49 -21.58 -8.09 -0.46
N GLY A 50 -21.88 -7.12 -1.34
CA GLY A 50 -23.26 -6.76 -1.70
C GLY A 50 -23.99 -5.89 -0.68
N ARG A 51 -23.34 -5.50 0.43
CA ARG A 51 -23.87 -4.56 1.41
C ARG A 51 -23.24 -3.18 1.23
N LYS A 52 -24.07 -2.13 1.32
CA LYS A 52 -23.59 -0.74 1.45
C LYS A 52 -23.06 -0.50 2.86
N LEU A 53 -21.89 0.09 2.95
CA LEU A 53 -21.21 0.40 4.19
C LEU A 53 -21.63 1.78 4.71
N GLN A 54 -21.64 1.94 6.03
CA GLN A 54 -21.73 3.25 6.68
C GLN A 54 -20.36 3.96 6.64
N ASP A 55 -20.32 5.28 6.73
CA ASP A 55 -19.08 6.09 6.67
C ASP A 55 -17.94 5.53 7.56
N ARG A 56 -18.26 5.11 8.78
CA ARG A 56 -17.28 4.50 9.71
C ARG A 56 -16.77 3.14 9.23
N GLU A 57 -17.63 2.34 8.60
CA GLU A 57 -17.29 1.04 8.03
C GLU A 57 -16.42 1.21 6.78
N VAL A 58 -16.71 2.24 5.97
CA VAL A 58 -15.89 2.64 4.80
C VAL A 58 -14.47 2.98 5.23
N LEU A 59 -14.32 3.87 6.24
CA LEU A 59 -13.00 4.22 6.75
C LEU A 59 -12.27 3.01 7.34
N ALA A 60 -12.94 2.20 8.16
CA ALA A 60 -12.32 1.04 8.80
C ALA A 60 -11.84 0.01 7.76
N LEU A 61 -12.64 -0.25 6.73
CA LEU A 61 -12.26 -1.17 5.65
C LEU A 61 -11.16 -0.59 4.76
N GLY A 62 -11.26 0.69 4.38
CA GLY A 62 -10.24 1.37 3.60
C GLY A 62 -8.89 1.40 4.33
N LEU A 63 -8.90 1.69 5.63
CA LEU A 63 -7.72 1.62 6.49
C LEU A 63 -7.16 0.20 6.55
N LEU A 64 -8.00 -0.81 6.77
CA LEU A 64 -7.56 -2.21 6.82
C LEU A 64 -6.89 -2.63 5.51
N ILE A 65 -7.52 -2.35 4.36
CA ILE A 65 -6.96 -2.64 3.03
C ILE A 65 -5.63 -1.92 2.85
N HIS A 66 -5.55 -0.65 3.22
CA HIS A 66 -4.33 0.15 3.10
C HIS A 66 -3.19 -0.40 3.97
N LEU A 67 -3.47 -0.76 5.23
CA LEU A 67 -2.48 -1.36 6.13
C LEU A 67 -2.01 -2.73 5.63
N LEU A 68 -2.93 -3.55 5.11
CA LEU A 68 -2.59 -4.85 4.52
C LEU A 68 -1.78 -4.69 3.22
N ALA A 69 -2.08 -3.68 2.40
CA ALA A 69 -1.28 -3.35 1.23
C ALA A 69 0.13 -2.91 1.64
N GLY A 70 0.25 -2.10 2.71
CA GLY A 70 1.53 -1.71 3.28
C GLY A 70 2.34 -2.88 3.81
N LEU A 71 1.70 -3.76 4.58
CA LEU A 71 2.29 -5.03 5.05
C LEU A 71 2.77 -5.87 3.88
N GLY A 72 1.91 -6.10 2.90
CA GLY A 72 2.20 -6.88 1.70
C GLY A 72 3.40 -6.30 0.96
N TYR A 73 3.42 -4.99 0.71
CA TYR A 73 4.55 -4.32 0.08
C TYR A 73 5.87 -4.57 0.85
N GLY A 74 5.84 -4.35 2.17
CA GLY A 74 7.00 -4.50 3.04
C GLY A 74 7.50 -5.94 3.18
N VAL A 75 6.62 -6.93 3.07
CA VAL A 75 6.98 -8.37 3.10
C VAL A 75 7.47 -8.83 1.74
N PHE A 76 6.76 -8.50 0.68
CA PHE A 76 7.02 -9.04 -0.65
C PHE A 76 8.25 -8.41 -1.30
N PHE A 77 8.57 -7.13 -1.04
CA PHE A 77 9.77 -6.53 -1.64
C PHE A 77 11.06 -7.25 -1.21
N PRO A 78 11.38 -7.39 0.10
CA PRO A 78 12.54 -8.17 0.53
C PRO A 78 12.47 -9.63 0.05
N LEU A 79 11.28 -10.25 0.04
CA LEU A 79 11.13 -11.62 -0.45
C LEU A 79 11.54 -11.74 -1.93
N THR A 80 11.19 -10.76 -2.78
CA THR A 80 11.63 -10.77 -4.18
C THR A 80 13.14 -10.63 -4.34
N VAL A 81 13.81 -9.90 -3.44
CA VAL A 81 15.27 -9.84 -3.37
C VAL A 81 15.85 -11.20 -3.01
N GLN A 82 15.32 -11.85 -1.98
CA GLN A 82 15.77 -13.18 -1.56
C GLN A 82 15.60 -14.25 -2.66
N LEU A 83 14.52 -14.16 -3.44
CA LEU A 83 14.23 -15.08 -4.54
C LEU A 83 15.03 -14.78 -5.82
N GLY A 84 15.86 -13.74 -5.82
CA GLY A 84 16.71 -13.40 -6.97
C GLY A 84 15.96 -12.80 -8.17
N PHE A 85 14.80 -12.17 -7.96
CA PHE A 85 14.08 -11.51 -9.06
C PHE A 85 14.85 -10.31 -9.64
N TRP A 86 15.72 -9.70 -8.84
CA TRP A 86 16.51 -8.53 -9.20
C TRP A 86 17.92 -8.88 -9.67
N VAL A 87 18.14 -10.04 -10.31
CA VAL A 87 19.49 -10.39 -10.83
C VAL A 87 19.93 -9.44 -11.95
N GLN A 88 18.98 -8.91 -12.73
CA GLN A 88 19.27 -8.01 -13.86
C GLN A 88 19.23 -6.52 -13.48
N ILE A 89 18.80 -6.18 -12.27
CA ILE A 89 18.64 -4.81 -11.78
C ILE A 89 19.15 -4.78 -10.34
N GLU A 90 20.06 -3.88 -9.99
CA GLU A 90 20.56 -3.78 -8.62
C GLU A 90 19.42 -3.76 -7.58
N ALA A 91 19.43 -4.71 -6.64
CA ALA A 91 18.44 -4.79 -5.57
C ALA A 91 18.51 -3.53 -4.70
N TYR A 92 17.36 -3.07 -4.19
CA TYR A 92 17.23 -1.82 -3.41
C TYR A 92 17.60 -0.52 -4.17
N SER A 93 17.96 -0.60 -5.45
CA SER A 93 18.10 0.58 -6.31
C SER A 93 16.75 1.27 -6.52
N ALA A 94 16.80 2.55 -6.88
CA ALA A 94 15.60 3.31 -7.25
C ALA A 94 14.77 2.61 -8.34
N LEU A 95 15.45 1.97 -9.32
CA LEU A 95 14.76 1.24 -10.39
C LEU A 95 14.01 0.02 -9.87
N SER A 96 14.63 -0.78 -8.98
CA SER A 96 13.96 -1.94 -8.37
C SER A 96 12.70 -1.54 -7.59
N HIS A 97 12.76 -0.42 -6.86
CA HIS A 97 11.60 0.12 -6.15
C HIS A 97 10.50 0.60 -7.10
N ILE A 98 10.85 1.30 -8.18
CA ILE A 98 9.87 1.76 -9.19
C ILE A 98 9.17 0.56 -9.84
N VAL A 99 9.94 -0.44 -10.31
CA VAL A 99 9.37 -1.63 -10.96
C VAL A 99 8.46 -2.38 -9.99
N PHE A 100 8.90 -2.59 -8.75
CA PHE A 100 8.09 -3.27 -7.75
C PHE A 100 6.81 -2.49 -7.41
N ALA A 101 6.89 -1.17 -7.29
CA ALA A 101 5.72 -0.32 -7.04
C ALA A 101 4.68 -0.42 -8.15
N LEU A 102 5.12 -0.42 -9.42
CA LEU A 102 4.23 -0.63 -10.55
C LEU A 102 3.60 -2.02 -10.54
N CYS A 103 4.37 -3.06 -10.22
CA CYS A 103 3.84 -4.42 -10.06
C CYS A 103 2.85 -4.53 -8.90
N ALA A 104 3.13 -3.90 -7.76
CA ALA A 104 2.24 -3.89 -6.59
C ALA A 104 0.93 -3.15 -6.91
N TRP A 105 1.01 -1.97 -7.52
CA TRP A 105 -0.15 -1.21 -8.00
C TRP A 105 -1.00 -2.03 -8.98
N ALA A 106 -0.35 -2.63 -9.99
CA ALA A 106 -1.03 -3.49 -10.96
C ALA A 106 -1.67 -4.72 -10.30
N THR A 107 -0.99 -5.34 -9.33
CA THR A 107 -1.54 -6.50 -8.58
C THR A 107 -2.75 -6.10 -7.76
N LEU A 108 -2.69 -4.96 -7.06
CA LEU A 108 -3.85 -4.44 -6.33
C LEU A 108 -5.03 -4.18 -7.27
N GLY A 109 -4.78 -3.49 -8.38
CA GLY A 109 -5.83 -3.09 -9.33
C GLY A 109 -6.40 -4.23 -10.17
N PHE A 110 -5.58 -5.16 -10.65
CA PHE A 110 -6.01 -6.23 -11.58
C PHE A 110 -6.29 -7.57 -10.90
N VAL A 111 -5.81 -7.80 -9.68
CA VAL A 111 -5.98 -9.08 -8.97
C VAL A 111 -6.80 -8.88 -7.70
N VAL A 112 -6.33 -8.04 -6.77
CA VAL A 112 -6.93 -7.92 -5.44
C VAL A 112 -8.32 -7.27 -5.51
N PHE A 113 -8.46 -6.13 -6.18
CA PHE A 113 -9.73 -5.41 -6.26
C PHE A 113 -10.83 -6.19 -6.98
N PRO A 114 -10.57 -6.83 -8.14
CA PRO A 114 -11.53 -7.75 -8.74
C PRO A 114 -11.93 -8.90 -7.81
N ALA A 115 -10.96 -9.50 -7.10
CA ALA A 115 -11.23 -10.59 -6.17
C ALA A 115 -12.11 -10.16 -4.98
N LEU A 116 -12.00 -8.91 -4.55
CA LEU A 116 -12.84 -8.31 -3.50
C LEU A 116 -14.19 -7.78 -4.04
N GLY A 117 -14.42 -7.83 -5.34
CA GLY A 117 -15.68 -7.41 -5.97
C GLY A 117 -15.74 -5.94 -6.38
N PHE A 118 -14.68 -5.15 -6.17
CA PHE A 118 -14.59 -3.72 -6.50
C PHE A 118 -14.42 -3.43 -7.99
N GLY A 119 -14.32 -4.48 -8.81
CA GLY A 119 -14.06 -4.39 -10.24
C GLY A 119 -12.58 -4.14 -10.56
N ILE A 120 -12.27 -4.18 -11.86
CA ILE A 120 -10.92 -3.88 -12.34
C ILE A 120 -10.56 -2.47 -11.91
N MET A 121 -9.37 -2.31 -11.33
CA MET A 121 -8.83 -1.02 -10.87
C MET A 121 -9.73 -0.28 -9.86
N GLY A 122 -10.70 -0.98 -9.26
CA GLY A 122 -11.63 -0.41 -8.30
C GLY A 122 -12.73 0.46 -8.91
N TYR A 123 -12.94 0.39 -10.23
CA TYR A 123 -13.90 1.24 -10.95
C TYR A 123 -15.36 1.11 -10.53
N LYS A 124 -15.76 0.06 -9.77
CA LYS A 124 -17.12 -0.02 -9.22
C LYS A 124 -17.32 0.85 -7.98
N GLU A 125 -16.24 1.22 -7.30
CA GLU A 125 -16.27 2.04 -6.09
C GLU A 125 -16.07 3.52 -6.45
N ASP A 126 -14.98 3.86 -7.15
CA ASP A 126 -14.72 5.21 -7.64
C ASP A 126 -13.97 5.18 -8.99
N LYS A 127 -14.24 6.16 -9.86
CA LYS A 127 -13.57 6.30 -11.16
C LYS A 127 -12.08 6.67 -11.05
N TRP A 128 -11.66 7.23 -9.91
CA TRP A 128 -10.31 7.68 -9.59
C TRP A 128 -9.56 6.73 -8.65
N MET A 129 -10.20 5.67 -8.15
CA MET A 129 -9.60 4.68 -7.26
C MET A 129 -8.25 4.18 -7.78
N TRP A 130 -8.15 3.90 -9.08
CA TRP A 130 -6.91 3.45 -9.71
C TRP A 130 -5.75 4.43 -9.53
N PHE A 131 -6.04 5.73 -9.60
CA PHE A 131 -5.07 6.81 -9.52
C PHE A 131 -4.70 7.08 -8.05
N GLU A 132 -5.67 7.03 -7.14
CA GLU A 132 -5.43 7.12 -5.70
C GLU A 132 -4.49 6.00 -5.23
N VAL A 133 -4.75 4.77 -5.66
CA VAL A 133 -3.88 3.63 -5.35
C VAL A 133 -2.52 3.74 -6.02
N PHE A 134 -2.45 4.30 -7.24
CA PHE A 134 -1.17 4.59 -7.89
C PHE A 134 -0.33 5.57 -7.08
N VAL A 135 -0.91 6.73 -6.73
CA VAL A 135 -0.23 7.77 -5.94
C VAL A 135 0.17 7.22 -4.57
N THR A 136 -0.73 6.49 -3.91
CA THR A 136 -0.46 5.86 -2.62
C THR A 136 0.70 4.87 -2.70
N THR A 137 0.69 3.99 -3.70
CA THR A 137 1.75 3.00 -3.90
C THR A 137 3.08 3.66 -4.27
N ALA A 138 3.06 4.75 -5.03
CA ALA A 138 4.26 5.52 -5.37
C ALA A 138 4.87 6.19 -4.14
N ILE A 139 4.05 6.86 -3.31
CA ILE A 139 4.53 7.48 -2.06
C ILE A 139 5.06 6.40 -1.10
N MET A 140 4.33 5.28 -0.97
CA MET A 140 4.75 4.13 -0.19
C MET A 140 6.12 3.62 -0.65
N ALA A 141 6.33 3.47 -1.95
CA ALA A 141 7.59 3.02 -2.53
C ALA A 141 8.75 3.96 -2.22
N ILE A 142 8.53 5.27 -2.33
CA ILE A 142 9.53 6.30 -2.02
C ILE A 142 9.91 6.26 -0.53
N LEU A 143 8.91 6.28 0.36
CA LEU A 143 9.16 6.24 1.81
C LEU A 143 9.82 4.94 2.24
N PHE A 144 9.42 3.82 1.66
CA PHE A 144 10.02 2.52 1.93
C PHE A 144 11.47 2.46 1.43
N ALA A 145 11.74 2.96 0.22
CA ALA A 145 13.10 3.04 -0.32
C ALA A 145 13.99 3.91 0.55
N ILE A 146 13.53 5.10 0.96
CA ILE A 146 14.26 5.99 1.88
C ILE A 146 14.55 5.27 3.19
N THR A 147 13.54 4.64 3.79
CA THR A 147 13.68 3.96 5.09
C THR A 147 14.69 2.83 5.01
N ILE A 148 14.57 1.95 4.01
CA ILE A 148 15.46 0.79 3.87
C ILE A 148 16.89 1.23 3.55
N ASN A 149 17.08 2.16 2.60
CA ASN A 149 18.42 2.65 2.27
C ASN A 149 19.06 3.41 3.43
N TRP A 150 18.28 4.10 4.26
CA TRP A 150 18.78 4.75 5.47
C TRP A 150 19.28 3.75 6.52
N PHE A 151 18.65 2.56 6.61
CA PHE A 151 19.05 1.49 7.55
C PHE A 151 19.99 0.43 6.94
N GLN A 152 20.28 0.51 5.63
CA GLN A 152 21.36 -0.23 4.97
C GLN A 152 22.70 0.51 5.17
N PRO A 153 23.37 0.29 6.32
CA PRO A 153 24.42 -0.74 6.26
C PRO A 153 24.48 -1.69 7.47
N SER A 154 23.46 -1.75 8.34
CA SER A 154 23.54 -2.53 9.60
C SER A 154 22.61 -3.74 9.71
N TRP A 155 21.54 -3.83 8.92
CA TRP A 155 20.52 -4.89 9.11
C TRP A 155 20.30 -5.81 7.91
N PHE A 156 20.53 -5.35 6.69
CA PHE A 156 20.18 -6.08 5.47
C PHE A 156 21.39 -6.54 4.64
N LEU A 157 22.61 -6.22 5.08
CA LEU A 157 23.87 -6.72 4.52
C LEU A 157 24.44 -7.79 5.47
N VAL A 158 23.88 -9.00 5.40
CA VAL A 158 24.54 -10.26 5.78
C VAL A 158 24.18 -11.35 4.77
#